data_AF-A0A7H1J177-F1
#
_entry.id   AF-A0A7H1J177-F1
#
_cell.length_a   1.000
_cell.length_b   1.000
_cell.length_c   1.000
_cell.angle_alpha   90.00
_cell.angle_beta   90.00
_cell.angle_gamma   90.00
#
_symmetry.space_group_name_H-M   'P 1'
#
loop_
_entity.id
_entity.type
_entity.pdbx_description
1 polymer ?
#
loop_
_entity_poly.entity_id
_entity_poly.type
_entity_poly.pdbx_seq_one_letter_code
_entity_poly.pdbx_strand_id
1 'polypeptide(L)'
;MKTLNKTALTLLAATVMTTSAFADTEGATDRIQSAKGSVEALSVTLENMGADVDTSVNLNGAYTADQKVSIYNAKHAELQAQFDALRAQSAE
;
A
#
# COMPACT_ATOMS: atom_id res chain seq x y z
N MET A 1 16.04 -31.93 -9.48
CA MET A 1 16.66 -30.89 -8.62
C MET A 1 16.12 -29.56 -9.09
N LYS A 2 15.40 -28.83 -8.23
CA LYS A 2 14.69 -27.59 -8.57
C LYS A 2 15.69 -26.43 -8.72
N THR A 3 16.06 -26.09 -9.95
CA THR A 3 16.74 -24.84 -10.28
C THR A 3 15.71 -23.71 -10.29
N LEU A 4 15.44 -23.16 -9.11
CA LEU A 4 14.72 -21.89 -8.98
C LEU A 4 15.64 -20.81 -9.56
N ASN A 5 15.37 -20.39 -10.79
CA ASN A 5 16.06 -19.28 -11.42
C ASN A 5 15.87 -18.04 -10.53
N LYS A 6 17.00 -17.58 -9.98
CA LYS A 6 17.15 -16.30 -9.31
C LYS A 6 17.02 -15.19 -10.35
N THR A 7 15.81 -14.90 -10.80
CA THR A 7 15.56 -13.70 -11.58
C THR A 7 15.52 -12.54 -10.60
N ALA A 8 16.61 -11.78 -10.60
CA ALA A 8 16.74 -10.53 -9.89
C ALA A 8 15.61 -9.59 -10.31
N LEU A 9 14.57 -9.46 -9.49
CA LEU A 9 13.56 -8.43 -9.66
C LEU A 9 14.08 -7.16 -8.98
N THR A 10 14.88 -6.40 -9.74
CA THR A 10 15.29 -5.04 -9.38
C THR A 10 14.03 -4.16 -9.35
N LEU A 11 13.35 -4.13 -8.20
CA LEU A 11 12.23 -3.23 -7.98
C LEU A 11 12.76 -1.81 -7.76
N LEU A 12 13.11 -1.15 -8.86
CA LEU A 12 13.28 0.30 -8.88
C LEU A 12 11.89 0.93 -8.72
N ALA A 13 11.41 0.95 -7.47
CA ALA A 13 10.29 1.79 -7.07
C ALA A 13 10.77 3.24 -7.17
N ALA A 14 10.71 3.79 -8.38
CA ALA A 14 10.80 5.22 -8.60
C ALA A 14 9.70 5.85 -7.74
N THR A 15 10.12 6.46 -6.64
CA THR A 15 9.26 7.17 -5.71
C THR A 15 8.67 8.35 -6.45
N VAL A 16 7.51 8.14 -7.09
CA VAL A 16 6.64 9.24 -7.50
C VAL A 16 6.08 9.81 -6.21
N MET A 17 6.85 10.68 -5.57
CA MET A 17 6.34 11.59 -4.55
C MET A 17 5.45 12.60 -5.28
N THR A 18 4.26 12.16 -5.72
CA THR A 18 3.21 13.09 -6.11
C THR A 18 2.77 13.76 -4.82
N THR A 19 3.40 14.89 -4.51
CA THR A 19 3.00 15.81 -3.45
C THR A 19 1.63 16.38 -3.82
N SER A 20 0.57 15.68 -3.47
CA SER A 20 -0.79 16.17 -3.54
C SER A 20 -1.00 17.16 -2.40
N ALA A 21 -0.66 18.41 -2.67
CA ALA A 21 -1.04 19.56 -1.85
C ALA A 21 -2.55 19.75 -1.96
N PHE A 22 -3.34 19.28 -0.98
CA PHE A 22 -4.75 19.64 -0.88
C PHE A 22 -5.16 19.94 0.57
N ALA A 23 -5.67 21.15 0.70
CA ALA A 23 -5.93 21.90 1.92
C ALA A 23 -7.18 21.44 2.70
N ASP A 24 -7.27 22.02 3.90
CA ASP A 24 -8.44 22.15 4.80
C ASP A 24 -8.71 21.01 5.79
N THR A 25 -8.95 21.39 7.05
CA THR A 25 -9.00 20.50 8.23
C THR A 25 -10.16 19.51 8.18
N GLU A 26 -11.26 19.83 7.50
CA GLU A 26 -12.34 18.87 7.18
C GLU A 26 -11.88 17.87 6.11
N GLY A 27 -11.22 18.35 5.05
CA GLY A 27 -10.61 17.52 4.02
C GLY A 27 -9.51 16.61 4.55
N ALA A 28 -8.84 16.99 5.63
CA ALA A 28 -7.79 16.19 6.26
C ALA A 28 -8.33 14.84 6.80
N THR A 29 -9.52 14.84 7.41
CA THR A 29 -10.15 13.60 7.91
C THR A 29 -10.65 12.75 6.75
N ASP A 30 -11.29 13.36 5.75
CA ASP A 30 -11.74 12.66 4.54
C ASP A 30 -10.58 12.03 3.78
N ARG A 31 -9.45 12.74 3.66
CA ARG A 31 -8.22 12.21 3.05
C ARG A 31 -7.68 11.01 3.81
N ILE A 32 -7.65 11.06 5.15
CA ILE A 32 -7.21 9.93 5.97
C ILE A 32 -8.15 8.73 5.77
N GLN A 33 -9.47 8.95 5.81
CA GLN A 33 -10.46 7.90 5.63
C GLN A 33 -10.39 7.30 4.22
N SER A 34 -10.21 8.11 3.20
CA SER A 34 -10.04 7.66 1.82
C SER A 34 -8.77 6.82 1.63
N ALA A 35 -7.64 7.26 2.21
CA ALA A 35 -6.40 6.50 2.19
C ALA A 35 -6.52 5.17 2.95
N LYS A 36 -7.16 5.18 4.13
CA LYS A 36 -7.47 3.96 4.89
C LYS A 36 -8.39 3.01 4.10
N GLY A 37 -9.45 3.53 3.48
CA GLY A 37 -10.39 2.73 2.70
C GLY A 37 -9.72 2.08 1.48
N SER A 38 -8.77 2.77 0.85
CA SER A 38 -7.99 2.21 -0.26
C SER A 38 -7.11 1.03 0.21
N VAL A 39 -6.44 1.18 1.37
CA VAL A 39 -5.69 0.08 2.01
C VAL A 39 -6.63 -1.10 2.27
N GLU A 40 -7.76 -0.87 2.92
CA GLU A 40 -8.71 -1.91 3.32
C GLU A 40 -9.29 -2.68 2.12
N ALA A 41 -9.69 -1.97 1.06
CA ALA A 41 -10.20 -2.60 -0.17
C ALA A 41 -9.15 -3.50 -0.86
N LEU A 42 -7.90 -3.03 -0.91
CA LEU A 42 -6.81 -3.79 -1.51
C LEU A 42 -6.42 -4.99 -0.65
N SER A 43 -6.45 -4.83 0.67
CA SER A 43 -6.24 -5.92 1.62
C SER A 43 -7.30 -7.01 1.50
N VAL A 44 -8.58 -6.64 1.42
CA VAL A 44 -9.67 -7.62 1.19
C VAL A 44 -9.47 -8.35 -0.14
N THR A 45 -9.00 -7.65 -1.17
CA THR A 45 -8.71 -8.27 -2.47
C THR A 45 -7.57 -9.30 -2.33
N LEU A 46 -6.49 -8.94 -1.64
CA LEU A 46 -5.36 -9.82 -1.37
C LEU A 46 -5.73 -11.04 -0.51
N GLU A 47 -6.55 -10.83 0.52
CA GLU A 47 -7.08 -11.90 1.36
C GLU A 47 -7.96 -12.86 0.57
N ASN A 48 -8.82 -12.34 -0.32
CA ASN A 48 -9.62 -13.17 -1.24
C ASN A 48 -8.76 -13.95 -2.25
N MET A 49 -7.55 -13.47 -2.55
CA MET A 49 -6.56 -14.21 -3.33
C MET A 49 -5.78 -15.24 -2.49
N GLY A 50 -6.08 -15.35 -1.19
CA GLY A 50 -5.44 -16.28 -0.26
C GLY A 50 -4.13 -15.78 0.34
N ALA A 51 -3.83 -14.48 0.23
CA ALA A 51 -2.64 -13.88 0.82
C ALA A 51 -2.92 -13.32 2.22
N ASP A 52 -2.04 -13.64 3.17
CA ASP A 52 -2.04 -13.05 4.50
C ASP A 52 -1.37 -11.68 4.43
N VAL A 53 -2.16 -10.61 4.63
CA VAL A 53 -1.70 -9.22 4.47
C VAL A 53 -1.83 -8.45 5.77
N ASP A 54 -0.71 -7.91 6.25
CA ASP A 54 -0.71 -6.98 7.37
C ASP A 54 -1.22 -5.60 6.94
N THR A 55 -2.40 -5.24 7.41
CA THR A 55 -3.06 -3.94 7.14
C THR A 55 -2.84 -2.94 8.27
N SER A 56 -2.12 -3.35 9.31
CA SER A 56 -1.91 -2.56 10.51
C SER A 56 -1.10 -1.31 10.18
N VAL A 57 -1.65 -0.16 10.56
CA VAL A 57 -0.99 1.13 10.40
C VAL A 57 -0.72 1.70 11.79
N ASN A 58 0.56 1.83 12.14
CA ASN A 58 0.96 2.38 13.42
C ASN A 58 0.84 3.91 13.42
N LEU A 59 -0.21 4.42 14.05
CA LEU A 59 -0.46 5.84 14.25
C LEU A 59 -0.28 6.29 15.71
N ASN A 60 0.42 5.50 16.55
CA ASN A 60 0.58 5.76 17.99
C ASN A 60 1.56 6.93 18.33
N GLY A 61 1.60 7.96 17.50
CA GLY A 61 2.43 9.15 17.69
C GLY A 61 1.68 10.44 17.40
N ALA A 62 2.29 11.58 17.75
CA ALA A 62 1.79 12.90 17.39
C ALA A 62 2.03 13.17 15.90
N TYR A 63 1.23 12.55 15.05
CA TYR A 63 1.28 12.73 13.59
C TYR A 63 0.28 13.80 13.14
N THR A 64 0.74 14.68 12.25
CA THR A 64 -0.15 15.58 11.50
C THR A 64 -1.03 14.78 10.55
N ALA A 65 -2.12 15.38 10.07
CA ALA A 65 -3.02 14.69 9.16
C ALA A 65 -2.32 14.26 7.85
N ASP A 66 -1.47 15.12 7.29
CA ASP A 66 -0.68 14.78 6.10
C ASP A 66 0.27 13.60 6.34
N GLN A 67 0.88 13.51 7.54
CA GLN A 67 1.71 12.38 7.91
C GLN A 67 0.89 11.09 7.99
N LYS A 68 -0.32 11.13 8.57
CA LYS A 68 -1.22 9.97 8.63
C LYS A 68 -1.62 9.49 7.23
N VAL A 69 -1.97 10.43 6.34
CA VAL A 69 -2.27 10.11 4.92
C VAL A 69 -1.06 9.48 4.24
N SER A 70 0.13 10.05 4.44
CA SER A 70 1.37 9.51 3.86
C SER A 70 1.66 8.09 4.34
N ILE A 71 1.42 7.78 5.62
CA ILE A 71 1.60 6.43 6.15
C ILE A 71 0.60 5.46 5.52
N TYR A 72 -0.69 5.83 5.41
CA TYR A 72 -1.68 5.00 4.73
C TYR A 72 -1.35 4.78 3.25
N ASN A 73 -0.90 5.81 2.53
CA ASN A 73 -0.48 5.69 1.14
C ASN A 73 0.74 4.79 0.97
N ALA A 74 1.70 4.84 1.90
CA ALA A 74 2.84 3.93 1.91
C ALA A 74 2.39 2.47 2.09
N LYS A 75 1.46 2.22 3.04
CA LYS A 75 0.86 0.89 3.23
C LYS A 75 0.08 0.43 2.00
N HIS A 76 -0.65 1.32 1.34
CA HIS A 76 -1.34 1.00 0.08
C HIS A 76 -0.35 0.57 -1.02
N ALA A 77 0.77 1.29 -1.18
CA ALA A 77 1.80 0.93 -2.15
C ALA A 77 2.44 -0.44 -1.84
N GLU A 78 2.67 -0.76 -0.57
CA GLU A 78 3.15 -2.07 -0.13
C GLU A 78 2.16 -3.19 -0.51
N LEU A 79 0.87 -3.01 -0.24
CA LEU A 79 -0.16 -3.97 -0.61
C LEU A 79 -0.30 -4.09 -2.14
N GLN A 80 -0.16 -3.00 -2.87
CA GLN A 80 -0.24 -3.01 -4.33
C GLN A 80 0.91 -3.82 -4.94
N ALA A 81 2.12 -3.69 -4.39
CA ALA A 81 3.25 -4.52 -4.80
C ALA A 81 3.00 -6.01 -4.52
N GLN A 82 2.37 -6.35 -3.39
CA GLN A 82 1.98 -7.74 -3.10
C GLN A 82 0.91 -8.25 -4.08
N PHE A 83 -0.06 -7.41 -4.42
CA PHE A 83 -1.11 -7.75 -5.37
C PHE A 83 -0.53 -8.04 -6.75
N ASP A 84 0.35 -7.15 -7.24
CA ASP A 84 1.02 -7.32 -8.52
C ASP A 84 1.88 -8.60 -8.53
N ALA A 85 2.56 -8.91 -7.43
CA ALA A 85 3.36 -10.13 -7.29
C ALA A 85 2.51 -11.42 -7.30
N LEU A 86 1.35 -11.43 -6.62
CA LEU A 86 0.42 -12.56 -6.62
C LEU A 86 -0.25 -12.73 -7.97
N ARG A 87 -0.60 -11.62 -8.61
CA ARG A 87 -1.20 -11.62 -9.94
C ARG A 87 -0.21 -12.13 -10.99
N ALA A 88 1.07 -11.78 -10.87
CA ALA A 88 2.13 -12.31 -11.73
C ALA A 88 2.34 -13.82 -11.51
N GLN A 89 2.33 -14.31 -10.27
CA GLN A 89 2.42 -15.74 -9.96
C GLN A 89 1.22 -16.56 -10.47
N SER A 90 0.03 -15.97 -10.49
CA SER A 90 -1.19 -16.65 -10.96
C SER A 90 -1.28 -16.73 -12.50
N ALA A 91 -0.43 -16.00 -13.21
CA ALA A 91 -0.39 -15.95 -14.67
C ALA A 91 0.63 -16.94 -15.29
N GLU A 92 1.38 -17.67 -14.45
CA GLU A 92 2.32 -18.74 -14.85
C GLU A 92 1.67 -20.14 -14.87
#